data_AF-A0A941P2L4-F1
#
_entry.id   AF-A0A941P2L4-F1
#
_cell.length_a   1.000
_cell.length_b   1.000
_cell.length_c   1.000
_cell.angle_alpha   90.00
_cell.angle_beta   90.00
_cell.angle_gamma   90.00
#
_symmetry.space_group_name_H-M   'P 1'
#
loop_
_entity.id
_entity.type
_entity.pdbx_description
1 polymer ?
#
loop_
_entity_poly.entity_id
_entity_poly.type
_entity_poly.pdbx_seq_one_letter_code
_entity_poly.pdbx_strand_id
1 'polypeptide(L)'
;MRKLSKIFVLCACTAVLPVALAANVEQELARGSQPDVTGQQKYRTIENEAAGALKLNLADCSAQPKADRKSCEKQARDEYRDEMARAREARKNPSMSTSPEVSGGEIKETVTPIKP
;
A
#
# COMPACT_ATOMS: atom_id res chain seq x y z
N MET A 1 7.40 -24.38 54.15
CA MET A 1 8.64 -23.59 54.00
C MET A 1 9.21 -23.77 52.59
N ARG A 2 9.00 -22.81 51.67
CA ARG A 2 9.76 -22.64 50.42
C ARG A 2 9.82 -21.14 50.11
N LYS A 3 11.04 -20.62 49.94
CA LYS A 3 11.44 -19.20 50.01
C LYS A 3 11.04 -18.46 48.71
N LEU A 4 10.39 -17.30 48.83
CA LEU A 4 10.20 -16.35 47.72
C LEU A 4 11.55 -15.71 47.38
N SER A 5 12.10 -16.04 46.21
CA SER A 5 13.27 -15.34 45.65
C SER A 5 12.79 -14.16 44.81
N LYS A 6 13.05 -12.95 45.29
CA LYS A 6 12.77 -11.69 44.61
C LYS A 6 13.85 -11.49 43.54
N ILE A 7 13.52 -11.74 42.27
CA ILE A 7 14.36 -11.34 41.14
C ILE A 7 14.10 -9.85 40.89
N PHE A 8 15.12 -9.06 41.23
CA PHE A 8 15.20 -7.63 40.98
C PHE A 8 15.45 -7.44 39.47
N VAL A 9 14.42 -7.07 38.71
CA VAL A 9 14.59 -6.65 37.31
C VAL A 9 15.07 -5.20 37.34
N LEU A 10 16.39 -5.02 37.21
CA LEU A 10 17.00 -3.72 36.99
C LEU A 10 16.72 -3.30 35.55
N CYS A 11 15.71 -2.47 35.36
CA CYS A 11 15.44 -1.81 34.09
C CYS A 11 16.50 -0.71 33.88
N ALA A 12 17.61 -1.08 33.23
CA ALA A 12 18.60 -0.12 32.78
C ALA A 12 18.15 0.48 31.44
N CYS A 13 17.44 1.61 31.51
CA CYS A 13 17.20 2.50 30.37
C CYS A 13 18.55 3.06 29.89
N THR A 14 19.23 2.32 29.02
CA THR A 14 20.37 2.83 28.26
C THR A 14 19.84 3.56 27.04
N ALA A 15 19.90 4.89 27.10
CA ALA A 15 19.57 5.78 26.01
C ALA A 15 20.61 5.66 24.89
N VAL A 16 20.30 4.96 23.81
CA VAL A 16 20.99 5.06 22.51
C VAL A 16 19.96 4.89 21.39
N LEU A 17 19.28 5.96 20.97
CA LEU A 17 18.27 5.88 19.90
C LEU A 17 18.31 7.08 18.91
N PRO A 18 19.35 7.16 18.06
CA PRO A 18 19.13 7.75 16.73
C PRO A 18 19.41 6.77 15.58
N VAL A 19 20.44 5.90 15.70
CA VAL A 19 20.88 5.02 14.59
C VAL A 19 19.89 3.88 14.32
N ALA A 20 19.26 3.34 15.37
CA ALA A 20 18.27 2.28 15.20
C ALA A 20 17.01 2.77 14.48
N LEU A 21 16.59 4.04 14.67
CA LEU A 21 15.42 4.60 13.98
C LEU A 21 15.67 4.74 12.48
N ALA A 22 16.82 5.28 12.07
CA ALA A 22 17.17 5.43 10.65
C ALA A 22 17.29 4.06 9.94
N ALA A 23 17.94 3.08 10.58
CA ALA A 23 18.04 1.73 10.04
C ALA A 23 16.68 1.04 9.91
N ASN A 24 15.77 1.25 10.88
CA ASN A 24 14.40 0.72 10.82
C ASN A 24 13.57 1.37 9.70
N VAL A 25 13.72 2.68 9.48
CA VAL A 25 13.00 3.37 8.39
C VAL A 25 13.45 2.86 7.02
N GLU A 26 14.76 2.73 6.78
CA GLU A 26 15.25 2.18 5.50
C GLU A 26 14.83 0.72 5.29
N GLN A 27 14.83 -0.10 6.34
CA GLN A 27 14.39 -1.48 6.26
C GLN A 27 12.89 -1.61 5.97
N GLU A 28 12.05 -0.76 6.58
CA GLU A 28 10.62 -0.69 6.29
C GLU A 28 10.36 -0.19 4.85
N LEU A 29 11.13 0.79 4.39
CA LEU A 29 11.05 1.28 3.01
C LEU A 29 11.44 0.20 2.00
N ALA A 30 12.54 -0.53 2.27
CA ALA A 30 13.01 -1.63 1.43
C ALA A 30 11.99 -2.78 1.36
N ARG A 31 11.28 -3.04 2.46
CA ARG A 31 10.19 -4.02 2.51
C ARG A 31 8.96 -3.55 1.74
N GLY A 32 8.59 -2.28 1.84
CA GLY A 32 7.42 -1.69 1.19
C GLY A 32 7.59 -1.43 -0.31
N SER A 33 8.82 -1.36 -0.81
CA SER A 33 9.15 -1.04 -2.21
C SER A 33 9.47 -2.26 -3.08
N GLN A 34 9.28 -3.48 -2.58
CA GLN A 34 9.53 -4.68 -3.37
C GLN A 34 8.56 -4.75 -4.56
N PRO A 35 9.06 -4.74 -5.81
CA PRO A 35 8.20 -4.80 -6.98
C PRO A 35 7.61 -6.18 -7.18
N ASP A 36 6.43 -6.25 -7.81
CA ASP A 36 5.85 -7.52 -8.24
C ASP A 36 6.62 -8.10 -9.43
N VAL A 37 7.44 -9.12 -9.16
CA VAL A 37 8.34 -9.71 -10.18
C VAL A 37 7.71 -10.87 -10.96
N THR A 38 6.64 -11.48 -10.44
CA THR A 38 5.92 -12.56 -11.12
C THR A 38 4.56 -12.11 -11.62
N GLY A 39 4.07 -12.73 -12.70
CA GLY A 39 2.70 -12.49 -13.17
C GLY A 39 1.64 -12.81 -12.12
N GLN A 40 1.89 -13.78 -11.24
CA GLN A 40 0.96 -14.13 -10.15
C GLN A 40 0.92 -13.07 -9.05
N GLN A 41 2.06 -12.42 -8.74
CA GLN A 41 2.11 -11.29 -7.82
C GLN A 41 1.37 -10.09 -8.43
N LYS A 42 1.67 -9.73 -9.69
CA LYS A 42 0.97 -8.67 -10.42
C LYS A 42 -0.54 -8.88 -10.46
N TYR A 43 -0.99 -10.11 -10.74
CA TYR A 43 -2.41 -10.47 -10.70
C TYR A 43 -3.05 -10.14 -9.34
N ARG A 44 -2.39 -10.54 -8.24
CA ARG A 44 -2.92 -10.33 -6.88
C ARG A 44 -2.97 -8.86 -6.53
N THR A 45 -1.95 -8.10 -6.92
CA THR A 45 -1.92 -6.65 -6.71
C THR A 45 -3.09 -5.98 -7.44
N ILE A 46 -3.24 -6.23 -8.74
CA ILE A 46 -4.34 -5.67 -9.53
C ILE A 46 -5.70 -6.12 -8.97
N GLU A 47 -5.85 -7.37 -8.58
CA GLU A 47 -7.09 -7.88 -7.99
C GLU A 47 -7.46 -7.17 -6.69
N ASN A 48 -6.49 -6.95 -5.79
CA ASN A 48 -6.70 -6.25 -4.53
C ASN A 48 -7.03 -4.76 -4.74
N GLU A 49 -6.32 -4.11 -5.65
CA GLU A 49 -6.57 -2.71 -6.02
C GLU A 49 -7.95 -2.54 -6.67
N ALA A 50 -8.30 -3.40 -7.63
CA ALA A 50 -9.59 -3.39 -8.30
C ALA A 50 -10.75 -3.65 -7.33
N ALA A 51 -10.59 -4.62 -6.41
CA ALA A 51 -11.59 -4.91 -5.39
C ALA A 51 -11.78 -3.74 -4.42
N GLY A 52 -10.67 -3.08 -4.04
CA GLY A 52 -10.70 -1.87 -3.23
C GLY A 52 -11.42 -0.72 -3.94
N ALA A 53 -11.08 -0.46 -5.20
CA ALA A 53 -11.72 0.55 -6.04
C ALA A 53 -13.22 0.27 -6.21
N LEU A 54 -13.61 -0.98 -6.49
CA LEU A 54 -15.01 -1.37 -6.59
C LEU A 54 -15.78 -1.08 -5.29
N LYS A 55 -15.18 -1.37 -4.12
CA LYS A 55 -15.81 -1.07 -2.83
C LYS A 55 -16.04 0.43 -2.65
N LEU A 56 -15.06 1.26 -3.00
CA LEU A 56 -15.18 2.72 -2.92
C LEU A 56 -16.24 3.24 -3.90
N ASN A 57 -16.17 2.81 -5.17
CA ASN A 57 -17.12 3.24 -6.20
C ASN A 57 -18.56 2.84 -5.85
N LEU A 58 -18.79 1.65 -5.30
CA LEU A 58 -20.14 1.25 -4.85
C LEU A 58 -20.63 2.08 -3.65
N ALA A 59 -19.72 2.48 -2.74
CA ALA A 59 -20.07 3.39 -1.67
C ALA A 59 -20.47 4.76 -2.22
N ASP A 60 -19.72 5.29 -3.21
CA ASP A 60 -20.05 6.55 -3.87
C ASP A 60 -21.38 6.46 -4.63
N CYS A 61 -21.64 5.36 -5.33
CA CYS A 61 -22.92 5.12 -5.99
C CYS A 61 -24.08 5.08 -4.99
N SER A 62 -23.87 4.59 -3.78
CA SER A 62 -24.90 4.55 -2.75
C SER A 62 -25.34 5.95 -2.30
N ALA A 63 -24.47 6.95 -2.43
CA ALA A 63 -24.75 8.35 -2.13
C ALA A 63 -25.46 9.09 -3.26
N GLN A 64 -25.58 8.49 -4.46
CA GLN A 64 -26.24 9.10 -5.62
C GLN A 64 -27.78 9.04 -5.50
N PRO A 65 -28.51 9.94 -6.21
CA PRO A 65 -29.96 9.84 -6.36
C PRO A 65 -30.39 8.47 -6.88
N LYS A 66 -31.59 8.00 -6.46
CA LYS A 66 -32.11 6.68 -6.85
C LYS A 66 -32.18 6.46 -8.36
N ALA A 67 -32.41 7.52 -9.14
CA ALA A 67 -32.48 7.47 -10.59
C ALA A 67 -31.13 7.08 -11.23
N ASP A 68 -30.03 7.56 -10.65
CA ASP A 68 -28.69 7.41 -11.22
C ASP A 68 -27.93 6.22 -10.63
N ARG A 69 -28.27 5.83 -9.40
CA ARG A 69 -27.57 4.77 -8.64
C ARG A 69 -27.36 3.47 -9.41
N LYS A 70 -28.39 2.95 -10.10
CA LYS A 70 -28.27 1.69 -10.85
C LYS A 70 -27.27 1.80 -12.00
N SER A 71 -27.24 2.94 -12.68
CA SER A 71 -26.29 3.18 -13.78
C SER A 71 -24.87 3.30 -13.25
N CYS A 72 -24.68 4.01 -12.14
CA CYS A 72 -23.39 4.12 -11.44
C CYS A 72 -22.86 2.75 -10.99
N GLU A 73 -23.69 1.94 -10.31
CA GLU A 73 -23.30 0.61 -9.85
C GLU A 73 -22.92 -0.32 -11.02
N LYS A 74 -23.63 -0.20 -12.15
CA LYS A 74 -23.31 -0.96 -13.36
C LYS A 74 -21.93 -0.54 -13.88
N GLN A 75 -21.68 0.75 -14.01
CA GLN A 75 -20.40 1.27 -14.49
C GLN A 75 -19.25 0.81 -13.60
N ALA A 76 -19.38 0.95 -12.27
CA ALA A 76 -18.36 0.48 -11.32
C ALA A 76 -18.04 -1.02 -11.47
N ARG A 77 -19.05 -1.85 -11.73
CA ARG A 77 -18.89 -3.30 -11.96
C ARG A 77 -18.32 -3.63 -13.33
N ASP A 78 -18.52 -2.78 -14.32
CA ASP A 78 -17.94 -2.95 -15.65
C ASP A 78 -16.45 -2.57 -15.61
N GLU A 79 -16.10 -1.45 -14.99
CA GLU A 79 -14.70 -1.04 -14.74
C GLU A 79 -13.92 -2.12 -13.98
N TYR A 80 -14.52 -2.69 -12.92
CA TYR A 80 -13.92 -3.83 -12.20
C TYR A 80 -13.67 -5.04 -13.12
N ARG A 81 -14.61 -5.36 -14.03
CA ARG A 81 -14.46 -6.48 -14.96
C ARG A 81 -13.34 -6.24 -15.96
N ASP A 82 -13.22 -5.02 -16.45
CA ASP A 82 -12.15 -4.61 -17.36
C ASP A 82 -10.79 -4.70 -16.65
N GLU A 83 -10.71 -4.28 -15.39
CA GLU A 83 -9.50 -4.41 -14.58
C GLU A 83 -9.13 -5.87 -14.31
N MET A 84 -10.11 -6.74 -14.07
CA MET A 84 -9.85 -8.17 -13.93
C MET A 84 -9.44 -8.84 -15.25
N ALA A 85 -9.85 -8.31 -16.40
CA ALA A 85 -9.33 -8.74 -17.69
C ALA A 85 -7.85 -8.36 -17.83
N ARG A 86 -7.47 -7.13 -17.44
CA ARG A 86 -6.07 -6.69 -17.36
C ARG A 86 -5.26 -7.55 -16.39
N ALA A 87 -5.80 -7.88 -15.21
CA ALA A 87 -5.14 -8.75 -14.24
C ALA A 87 -4.82 -10.12 -14.83
N ARG A 88 -5.77 -10.73 -15.55
CA ARG A 88 -5.59 -12.03 -16.22
C ARG A 88 -4.52 -11.96 -17.29
N GLU A 89 -4.40 -10.85 -18.01
CA GLU A 89 -3.36 -10.66 -19.00
C GLU A 89 -1.99 -10.46 -18.34
N ALA A 90 -1.89 -9.62 -17.31
CA ALA A 90 -0.66 -9.42 -16.53
C ALA A 90 -0.16 -10.73 -15.89
N ARG A 91 -1.06 -11.65 -15.56
CA ARG A 91 -0.71 -13.00 -15.08
C ARG A 91 0.02 -13.83 -16.14
N LYS A 92 -0.41 -13.75 -17.40
CA LYS A 92 0.15 -14.51 -18.54
C LYS A 92 1.39 -13.83 -19.12
N ASN A 93 1.42 -12.51 -19.09
CA ASN A 93 2.52 -11.69 -19.59
C ASN A 93 3.07 -10.80 -18.46
N PRO A 94 4.02 -11.32 -17.65
CA PRO A 94 4.62 -10.57 -16.54
C PRO A 94 5.40 -9.33 -16.98
N SER A 95 5.81 -9.25 -18.26
CA SER A 95 6.52 -8.10 -18.83
C SER A 95 5.58 -6.94 -19.18
N MET A 96 4.26 -7.15 -19.09
CA MET A 96 3.27 -6.11 -19.26
C MET A 96 3.48 -5.03 -18.18
N SER A 97 3.69 -3.79 -18.63
CA SER A 97 3.67 -2.64 -17.72
C SER A 97 2.28 -2.54 -17.11
N THR A 98 2.22 -2.65 -15.79
CA THR A 98 0.99 -2.50 -15.02
C THR A 98 0.80 -1.07 -14.52
N SER A 99 1.82 -0.23 -14.68
CA SER A 99 1.79 1.18 -14.29
C SER A 99 1.65 2.09 -15.53
N PRO A 100 0.85 3.16 -15.46
CA PRO A 100 1.16 4.34 -16.24
C PRO A 100 2.56 4.78 -15.83
N GLU A 101 3.41 5.12 -16.80
CA GLU A 101 4.74 5.65 -16.56
C GLU A 101 4.58 6.96 -15.76
N VAL A 102 4.72 6.90 -14.43
CA VAL A 102 4.81 8.09 -13.59
C VAL A 102 6.24 8.58 -13.79
N SER A 103 6.47 9.32 -14.87
CA SER A 103 7.68 10.10 -15.05
C SER A 103 7.75 11.06 -13.87
N GLY A 104 8.55 10.70 -12.86
CA GLY A 104 8.82 11.51 -11.69
C GLY A 104 9.40 12.82 -12.15
N GLY A 105 8.56 13.84 -12.27
CA GLY A 105 9.01 15.20 -12.52
C GLY A 105 10.00 15.63 -11.44
N GLU A 106 10.97 16.44 -11.84
CA GLU A 106 12.05 16.95 -11.01
C GLU A 106 11.56 17.39 -9.62
N ILE A 107 12.00 16.66 -8.58
CA ILE A 107 11.74 17.03 -7.19
C ILE A 107 12.56 18.29 -6.93
N LYS A 108 11.91 19.46 -6.95
CA LYS A 108 12.56 20.69 -6.51
C LYS A 108 12.80 20.57 -5.01
N GLU A 109 14.05 20.32 -4.61
CA GLU A 109 14.46 20.35 -3.21
C GLU A 109 14.14 21.72 -2.60
N THR A 110 13.08 21.80 -1.79
CA THR A 110 12.86 22.95 -0.91
C THR A 110 13.72 22.77 0.33
N VAL A 111 14.94 23.30 0.28
CA VAL A 111 15.78 23.48 1.46
C VAL A 111 15.15 24.57 2.33
N THR A 112 14.48 24.17 3.40
CA THR A 112 14.08 25.10 4.47
C THR A 112 15.24 25.23 5.46
N PRO A 113 15.92 26.39 5.56
CA PRO A 113 16.98 26.55 6.53
C PRO A 113 16.40 26.54 7.94
N ILE A 114 16.80 25.55 8.74
CA ILE A 114 16.56 25.55 10.18
C ILE A 114 17.49 26.62 10.77
N LYS A 115 16.92 27.71 11.28
CA LYS A 115 17.66 28.77 11.98
C LYS A 115 18.17 28.21 13.32
N PRO A 116 19.44 28.44 13.69
CA PRO A 116 20.02 27.97 14.95
C PRO A 116 19.36 28.57 16.19
#